data_AF-A0A2N0NCR2-F1
#
_entry.id   AF-A0A2N0NCR2-F1
#
_cell.length_a   1.000
_cell.length_b   1.000
_cell.length_c   1.000
_cell.angle_alpha   90.00
_cell.angle_beta   90.00
_cell.angle_gamma   90.00
#
_symmetry.space_group_name_H-M   'P 1'
#
loop_
_entity.id
_entity.type
_entity.pdbx_description
1 polymer ?
#
loop_
_entity_poly.entity_id
_entity_poly.type
_entity_poly.pdbx_seq_one_letter_code
_entity_poly.pdbx_strand_id
1 'polypeptide(L)'
;MHIYEGRIKPLCNNTIKSRRCDKAKDICAAMFDIFGEDWLVCINTTASADDICLFKQLRKTKKAFECLFKTDKEGNLLHIQAIKNKAWGKKKTSEKDTAFTLAICETVLNLKLLAKT
;
A
#
# COMPACT_ATOMS: atom_id res chain seq x y z
N MET A 1 -13.26 0.42 -37.12
CA MET A 1 -12.86 1.42 -36.10
C MET A 1 -13.98 1.51 -35.06
N HIS A 2 -14.08 0.54 -34.15
CA HIS A 2 -13.38 0.43 -32.87
C HIS A 2 -14.32 0.74 -31.67
N ILE A 3 -15.43 0.00 -31.57
CA ILE A 3 -16.23 -0.14 -30.32
C ILE A 3 -15.30 -0.51 -29.15
N TYR A 4 -14.27 -1.30 -29.47
CA TYR A 4 -13.23 -1.71 -28.53
C TYR A 4 -12.44 -0.52 -27.94
N GLU A 5 -12.18 0.51 -28.72
CA GLU A 5 -11.24 1.57 -28.36
C GLU A 5 -11.93 2.76 -27.68
N GLY A 6 -13.16 3.08 -28.09
CA GLY A 6 -13.93 4.21 -27.53
C GLY A 6 -14.69 3.92 -26.23
N ARG A 7 -15.16 2.67 -26.02
CA ARG A 7 -16.00 2.34 -24.84
C ARG A 7 -15.44 1.21 -23.98
N ILE A 8 -14.94 0.13 -24.59
CA ILE A 8 -14.44 -1.02 -23.83
C ILE A 8 -13.09 -0.70 -23.17
N LYS A 9 -12.15 -0.08 -23.89
CA LYS A 9 -10.82 0.27 -23.34
C LYS A 9 -10.90 1.20 -22.11
N PRO A 10 -11.70 2.29 -22.09
CA PRO A 10 -11.90 3.10 -20.90
C PRO A 10 -12.57 2.33 -19.75
N LEU A 11 -13.58 1.51 -20.04
CA LEU A 11 -14.29 0.72 -19.02
C LEU A 11 -13.38 -0.34 -18.39
N CYS A 12 -12.58 -1.03 -19.20
CA CYS A 12 -11.54 -1.95 -18.74
C CYS A 12 -10.49 -1.21 -17.91
N ASN A 13 -10.01 -0.05 -18.37
CA ASN A 13 -9.08 0.77 -17.60
C ASN A 13 -9.68 1.24 -16.26
N ASN A 14 -10.95 1.65 -16.24
CA ASN A 14 -11.63 2.07 -15.02
C ASN A 14 -11.88 0.89 -14.08
N THR A 15 -12.19 -0.29 -14.60
CA THR A 15 -12.33 -1.51 -13.80
C THR A 15 -10.99 -1.96 -13.22
N ILE A 16 -9.92 -1.90 -14.00
CA ILE A 16 -8.55 -2.18 -13.55
C ILE A 16 -8.12 -1.16 -12.50
N LYS A 17 -8.41 0.13 -12.71
CA LYS A 17 -8.15 1.22 -11.75
C LYS A 17 -8.97 1.05 -10.47
N SER A 18 -10.26 0.77 -10.57
CA SER A 18 -11.18 0.56 -9.44
C SER A 18 -10.73 -0.62 -8.59
N ARG A 19 -10.48 -1.78 -9.21
CA ARG A 19 -9.97 -2.97 -8.51
C ARG A 19 -8.64 -2.71 -7.81
N ARG A 20 -7.77 -1.88 -8.39
CA ARG A 20 -6.51 -1.45 -7.75
C ARG A 20 -6.75 -0.47 -6.60
N CYS A 21 -7.74 0.42 -6.70
CA CYS A 21 -8.11 1.33 -5.62
C CYS A 21 -8.71 0.58 -4.43
N ASP A 22 -9.60 -0.37 -4.68
CA ASP A 22 -10.20 -1.20 -3.63
C ASP A 22 -9.12 -2.05 -2.94
N LYS A 23 -8.22 -2.64 -3.75
CA LYS A 23 -7.11 -3.42 -3.19
C LYS A 23 -6.10 -2.56 -2.42
N ALA A 24 -5.83 -1.32 -2.87
CA ALA A 24 -5.00 -0.38 -2.13
C ALA A 24 -5.62 -0.07 -0.75
N LYS A 25 -6.95 0.11 -0.68
CA LYS A 25 -7.66 0.28 0.61
C LYS A 25 -7.49 -0.95 1.51
N ASP A 26 -7.66 -2.15 0.97
CA ASP A 26 -7.46 -3.40 1.74
C ASP A 26 -6.01 -3.53 2.24
N ILE A 27 -5.03 -3.16 1.42
CA ILE A 27 -3.60 -3.16 1.80
C ILE A 27 -3.34 -2.14 2.91
N CYS A 28 -3.87 -0.92 2.79
CA CYS A 28 -3.76 0.09 3.85
C CYS A 28 -4.38 -0.41 5.15
N ALA A 29 -5.61 -0.94 5.09
CA ALA A 29 -6.29 -1.47 6.27
C ALA A 29 -5.49 -2.61 6.91
N ALA A 30 -4.98 -3.56 6.13
CA ALA A 30 -4.13 -4.64 6.61
C ALA A 30 -2.81 -4.12 7.22
N MET A 31 -2.22 -3.08 6.65
CA MET A 31 -1.00 -2.45 7.17
C MET A 31 -1.24 -1.82 8.55
N PHE A 32 -2.29 -0.99 8.67
CA PHE A 32 -2.64 -0.37 9.96
C PHE A 32 -3.02 -1.42 11.01
N ASP A 33 -3.71 -2.48 10.63
CA ASP A 33 -4.05 -3.57 11.53
C ASP A 33 -2.83 -4.36 12.02
N ILE A 34 -1.88 -4.68 11.13
CA ILE A 34 -0.69 -5.46 11.49
C ILE A 34 0.28 -4.67 12.37
N PHE A 35 0.45 -3.38 12.09
CA PHE A 35 1.24 -2.53 12.95
C PHE A 35 0.49 -2.17 14.24
N GLY A 36 -0.83 -2.07 14.18
CA GLY A 36 -1.67 -1.60 15.27
C GLY A 36 -1.43 -0.12 15.60
N GLU A 37 -2.32 0.45 16.42
CA GLU A 37 -2.25 1.87 16.81
C GLU A 37 -0.99 2.19 17.62
N ASP A 38 -0.43 1.19 18.30
CA ASP A 38 0.80 1.33 19.07
C ASP A 38 2.01 1.69 18.21
N TRP A 39 2.06 1.19 16.96
CA TRP A 39 3.17 1.38 16.02
C TRP A 39 2.84 2.29 14.84
N LEU A 40 1.56 2.47 14.49
CA LEU A 40 1.13 3.32 13.39
C LEU A 40 -0.19 4.03 13.73
N VAL A 41 -0.12 5.34 13.98
CA VAL A 41 -1.31 6.15 14.29
C VAL A 41 -2.16 6.27 13.03
N CYS A 42 -3.47 6.03 13.15
CA CYS A 42 -4.37 6.18 12.01
C CYS A 42 -4.42 7.66 11.57
N ILE A 43 -4.21 7.91 10.28
CA ILE A 43 -4.37 9.24 9.70
C ILE A 43 -5.68 9.30 8.93
N ASN A 44 -6.45 10.36 9.17
CA ASN A 44 -7.74 10.53 8.51
C ASN A 44 -7.55 10.74 6.99
N THR A 45 -8.48 10.24 6.18
CA THR A 45 -8.47 10.40 4.72
C THR A 45 -8.69 11.86 4.29
N THR A 46 -9.15 12.71 5.19
CA THR A 46 -9.31 14.16 5.00
C THR A 46 -8.18 14.98 5.62
N ALA A 47 -7.08 14.35 6.05
CA ALA A 47 -5.95 15.04 6.64
C ALA A 47 -5.31 16.04 5.66
N SER A 48 -4.86 17.18 6.18
CA SER A 48 -4.17 18.18 5.36
C SER A 48 -2.80 17.67 4.89
N ALA A 49 -2.23 18.33 3.88
CA ALA A 49 -0.88 18.01 3.43
C ALA A 49 0.16 18.14 4.57
N ASP A 50 -0.02 19.12 5.46
CA ASP A 50 0.83 19.35 6.62
C ASP A 50 0.68 18.22 7.66
N ASP A 51 -0.56 17.78 7.93
CA ASP A 51 -0.81 16.65 8.83
C ASP A 51 -0.20 15.35 8.30
N ILE A 52 -0.30 15.11 6.98
CA ILE A 52 0.34 13.96 6.31
C ILE A 52 1.87 14.07 6.41
N CYS A 53 2.42 15.27 6.25
CA CYS A 53 3.84 15.51 6.41
C CYS A 53 4.31 15.19 7.84
N LEU A 54 3.61 15.71 8.85
CA LEU A 54 3.89 15.44 10.27
C LEU A 54 3.77 13.95 10.58
N PHE A 55 2.72 13.29 10.10
CA PHE A 55 2.53 11.85 10.24
C PHE A 55 3.71 11.06 9.68
N LYS A 56 4.21 11.39 8.48
CA LYS A 56 5.38 10.74 7.88
C LYS A 56 6.68 11.04 8.64
N GLN A 57 6.75 12.17 9.34
CA GLN A 57 7.91 12.50 10.18
C GLN A 57 7.90 11.83 11.56
N LEU A 58 6.76 11.32 12.03
CA LEU A 58 6.66 10.63 13.31
C LEU A 58 7.66 9.48 13.40
N ARG A 59 8.33 9.39 14.56
CA ARG A 59 9.29 8.31 14.85
C ARG A 59 8.67 6.92 14.68
N LYS A 60 7.40 6.77 15.04
CA LYS A 60 6.63 5.54 14.89
C LYS A 60 6.46 5.14 13.41
N THR A 61 6.04 6.09 12.57
CA THR A 61 5.89 5.89 11.11
C THR A 61 7.22 5.52 10.44
N LYS A 62 8.32 6.18 10.82
CA LYS A 62 9.66 5.82 10.33
C LYS A 62 10.07 4.40 10.71
N LYS A 63 9.81 4.00 11.97
CA LYS A 63 10.06 2.61 12.42
C LYS A 63 9.19 1.60 11.66
N ALA A 64 7.92 1.91 11.41
CA ALA A 64 7.04 1.06 10.63
C ALA A 64 7.55 0.89 9.19
N PHE A 65 8.04 1.98 8.57
CA PHE A 65 8.69 1.95 7.27
C PHE A 65 9.93 1.05 7.26
N GLU A 66 10.83 1.17 8.24
CA GLU A 66 12.00 0.29 8.37
C GLU A 66 11.60 -1.19 8.54
N CYS A 67 10.51 -1.45 9.26
CA CYS A 67 10.01 -2.82 9.47
C CYS A 67 9.53 -3.49 8.19
N LEU A 68 9.11 -2.74 7.17
CA LEU A 68 8.76 -3.30 5.86
C LEU A 68 9.92 -4.08 5.23
N PHE A 69 11.15 -3.64 5.47
CA PHE A 69 12.37 -4.20 4.88
C PHE A 69 13.08 -5.21 5.78
N LYS A 70 12.53 -5.52 6.96
CA LYS A 70 13.07 -6.57 7.82
C LYS A 70 12.83 -7.94 7.19
N THR A 71 13.92 -8.67 7.00
CA THR A 71 13.90 -10.03 6.48
C THR A 71 14.12 -11.06 7.58
N ASP A 72 13.58 -12.26 7.40
CA ASP A 72 14.05 -13.44 8.14
C ASP A 72 15.42 -13.93 7.63
N LYS A 73 15.87 -15.09 8.14
CA LYS A 73 17.16 -15.69 7.77
C LYS A 73 17.19 -16.14 6.30
N GLU A 74 16.01 -16.38 5.73
CA GLU A 74 15.77 -16.82 4.38
C GLU A 74 15.57 -15.65 3.40
N GLY A 75 15.61 -14.40 3.88
CA GLY A 75 15.47 -13.20 3.06
C GLY A 75 14.02 -12.75 2.81
N ASN A 76 13.03 -13.34 3.50
CA ASN A 76 11.62 -13.01 3.32
C ASN A 76 11.21 -11.76 4.10
N LEU A 77 10.55 -10.82 3.43
CA LEU A 77 9.98 -9.61 4.03
C LEU A 77 8.76 -9.95 4.91
N LEU A 78 8.98 -10.24 6.19
CA LEU A 78 7.96 -10.76 7.11
C LEU A 78 6.71 -9.86 7.18
N HIS A 79 6.89 -8.54 7.32
CA HIS A 79 5.77 -7.60 7.43
C HIS A 79 5.01 -7.49 6.10
N ILE A 80 5.71 -7.43 4.97
CA ILE A 80 5.06 -7.42 3.65
C ILE A 80 4.29 -8.72 3.40
N GLN A 81 4.83 -9.87 3.81
CA GLN A 81 4.12 -11.13 3.71
C GLN A 81 2.86 -11.15 4.58
N ALA A 82 2.93 -10.67 5.82
CA ALA A 82 1.77 -10.57 6.70
C ALA A 82 0.68 -9.66 6.10
N ILE A 83 1.07 -8.45 5.66
CA ILE A 83 0.14 -7.47 5.05
C ILE A 83 -0.50 -8.06 3.81
N LYS A 84 0.32 -8.69 2.97
CA LYS A 84 -0.15 -9.34 1.76
C LYS A 84 -1.13 -10.48 2.08
N ASN A 85 -0.79 -11.37 3.00
CA ASN A 85 -1.66 -12.49 3.34
C ASN A 85 -3.03 -12.00 3.85
N LYS A 86 -3.03 -10.93 4.66
CA LYS A 86 -4.26 -10.32 5.17
C LYS A 86 -5.06 -9.58 4.09
N ALA A 87 -4.42 -8.76 3.26
CA ALA A 87 -5.09 -7.95 2.24
C ALA A 87 -5.62 -8.74 1.03
N TRP A 88 -4.95 -9.85 0.69
CA TRP A 88 -5.29 -10.63 -0.51
C TRP A 88 -6.13 -11.88 -0.19
N GLY A 89 -6.07 -12.42 1.03
CA GLY A 89 -6.92 -13.53 1.48
C GLY A 89 -6.73 -14.84 0.70
N LYS A 90 -5.61 -15.01 -0.02
CA LYS A 90 -5.35 -16.18 -0.89
C LYS A 90 -4.20 -17.03 -0.35
N LYS A 91 -4.32 -18.36 -0.47
CA LYS A 91 -3.28 -19.35 -0.15
C LYS A 91 -1.99 -19.19 -0.98
N LYS A 92 -2.09 -18.64 -2.20
CA LYS A 92 -0.95 -18.30 -3.06
C LYS A 92 -1.13 -16.90 -3.63
N THR A 93 -0.12 -16.06 -3.42
CA THR A 93 0.00 -14.72 -3.98
C THR A 93 1.15 -14.68 -4.98
N SER A 94 1.04 -13.85 -6.01
CA SER A 94 2.10 -13.67 -7.01
C SER A 94 3.18 -12.68 -6.55
N GLU A 95 4.31 -12.66 -7.26
CA GLU A 95 5.34 -11.61 -7.11
C GLU A 95 4.75 -10.22 -7.41
N LYS A 96 3.84 -10.11 -8.38
CA LYS A 96 3.15 -8.85 -8.71
C LYS A 96 2.31 -8.34 -7.54
N ASP A 97 1.64 -9.22 -6.81
CA ASP A 97 0.85 -8.85 -5.62
C ASP A 97 1.78 -8.36 -4.50
N THR A 98 2.96 -8.98 -4.38
CA THR A 98 3.99 -8.58 -3.40
C THR A 98 4.56 -7.20 -3.75
N ALA A 99 4.94 -6.97 -5.01
CA ALA A 99 5.43 -5.68 -5.48
C ALA A 99 4.37 -4.57 -5.35
N PHE A 100 3.11 -4.87 -5.65
CA PHE A 100 2.02 -3.92 -5.46
C PHE A 100 1.78 -3.60 -3.98
N THR A 101 1.82 -4.59 -3.10
CA THR A 101 1.71 -4.41 -1.65
C THR A 101 2.83 -3.50 -1.13
N LEU A 102 4.08 -3.77 -1.54
CA LEU A 102 5.23 -2.94 -1.16
C LEU A 102 5.05 -1.49 -1.64
N ALA A 103 4.70 -1.27 -2.90
CA ALA A 103 4.52 0.07 -3.46
C ALA A 103 3.45 0.90 -2.71
N ILE A 104 2.33 0.28 -2.30
CA ILE A 104 1.31 0.96 -1.50
C ILE A 104 1.85 1.29 -0.10
N CYS A 105 2.49 0.33 0.58
CA CYS A 105 3.05 0.58 1.92
C CYS A 105 4.10 1.69 1.89
N GLU A 106 4.98 1.70 0.89
CA GLU A 106 5.96 2.76 0.67
C GLU A 106 5.29 4.10 0.39
N THR A 107 4.24 4.14 -0.43
CA THR A 107 3.54 5.41 -0.75
C THR A 107 2.90 6.04 0.49
N VAL A 108 2.31 5.20 1.35
CA VAL A 108 1.65 5.67 2.58
C VAL A 108 2.68 6.10 3.62
N LEU A 109 3.77 5.34 3.79
CA LEU A 109 4.74 5.56 4.86
C LEU A 109 5.93 6.46 4.47
N ASN A 110 6.19 6.68 3.18
CA ASN A 110 7.33 7.45 2.67
C ASN A 110 6.88 8.63 1.79
N LEU A 111 7.64 9.72 1.81
CA LEU A 111 7.40 10.94 1.04
C LEU A 111 8.03 10.89 -0.38
N LYS A 112 8.99 9.99 -0.62
CA LYS A 112 9.87 10.06 -1.80
C LYS A 112 9.19 9.93 -3.17
N LEU A 113 7.95 9.44 -3.25
CA LEU A 113 7.23 9.32 -4.52
C LEU A 113 6.59 10.63 -5.03
N LEU A 114 6.52 11.69 -4.20
CA LEU A 114 5.98 12.99 -4.60
C LEU A 114 7.03 14.10 -4.75
N ALA A 115 8.32 13.80 -4.50
CA ALA A 115 9.41 14.77 -4.60
C ALA A 115 10.09 14.82 -5.99
N LYS A 116 9.49 14.21 -7.01
CA LYS A 116 9.91 14.33 -8.41
C LYS A 116 8.69 14.58 -9.29
N THR A 117 8.23 15.82 -9.35
CA THR A 117 7.52 16.36 -10.51
C THR A 117 7.82 17.83 -10.61
#